data_AF-D0SAM5-F1
#
_entry.id   AF-D0SAM5-F1
#
_cell.length_a   1.000
_cell.length_b   1.000
_cell.length_c   1.000
_cell.angle_alpha   90.00
_cell.angle_beta   90.00
_cell.angle_gamma   90.00
#
_symmetry.space_group_name_H-M   'P 1'
#
loop_
_entity.id
_entity.type
_entity.pdbx_description
1 polymer ?
#
loop_
_entity_poly.entity_id
_entity_poly.type
_entity_poly.pdbx_seq_one_letter_code
_entity_poly.pdbx_strand_id
1 'polypeptide(L)'
;MMDTPDTANALDWVGTYQGVLPCHDCSGIDTELELTLDHHFVLKQKILGKSNNNYVNEVKGSFQFLNGSDQMIQLDSSGDSRIYYIGAQFIEMRGDKGQVLDQPESNFKLTKSLE
;
A
#
# COMPACT_ATOMS: atom_id res chain seq x y z
N MET A 1 -35.01 2.98 -17.96
CA MET A 1 -35.16 2.84 -16.51
C MET A 1 -33.76 2.49 -16.03
N MET A 2 -33.10 3.42 -15.32
CA MET A 2 -31.75 3.21 -14.80
C MET A 2 -31.78 2.08 -13.78
N ASP A 3 -31.06 1.00 -14.07
CA ASP A 3 -30.73 -0.02 -13.08
C ASP A 3 -29.20 -0.05 -12.98
N THR A 4 -28.67 0.82 -12.13
CA THR A 4 -27.31 0.72 -11.59
C THR A 4 -27.44 0.60 -10.08
N PRO A 5 -27.48 -0.62 -9.54
CA PRO A 5 -27.19 -0.87 -8.15
C PRO A 5 -25.70 -1.26 -8.01
N ASP A 6 -24.98 -0.50 -7.18
CA ASP A 6 -23.80 -0.94 -6.42
C ASP A 6 -22.40 -0.99 -7.08
N THR A 7 -21.95 0.07 -7.77
CA THR A 7 -20.49 0.33 -7.90
C THR A 7 -19.93 1.29 -6.84
N ALA A 8 -20.77 1.82 -5.95
CA ALA A 8 -20.34 2.79 -4.95
C ALA A 8 -19.66 2.15 -3.72
N ASN A 9 -19.80 0.84 -3.48
CA ASN A 9 -19.27 0.19 -2.27
C ASN A 9 -18.06 -0.73 -2.53
N ALA A 10 -17.80 -1.12 -3.79
CA ALA A 10 -16.78 -2.13 -4.11
C ALA A 10 -15.39 -1.54 -4.43
N LEU A 11 -15.24 -0.21 -4.37
CA LEU A 11 -14.13 0.51 -5.00
C LEU A 11 -13.38 1.49 -4.09
N ASP A 12 -13.74 1.59 -2.81
CA ASP A 12 -13.10 2.53 -1.87
C ASP A 12 -11.59 2.29 -1.72
N TRP A 13 -11.14 1.06 -1.95
CA TRP A 13 -9.74 0.66 -1.85
C TRP A 13 -8.93 0.93 -3.13
N VAL A 14 -9.56 1.09 -4.29
CA VAL A 14 -8.85 1.35 -5.55
C VAL A 14 -8.31 2.77 -5.56
N GLY A 15 -7.06 2.91 -5.97
CA GLY A 15 -6.38 4.20 -6.08
C GLY A 15 -4.92 4.13 -5.68
N THR A 16 -4.31 5.30 -5.61
CA THR A 16 -2.87 5.46 -5.35
C THR A 16 -2.64 5.94 -3.93
N TYR A 17 -1.88 5.18 -3.17
CA TYR A 17 -1.54 5.48 -1.78
C TYR A 17 -0.09 5.95 -1.69
N GLN A 18 0.14 7.07 -1.04
CA GLN A 18 1.45 7.68 -0.92
C GLN A 18 1.80 7.97 0.53
N GLY A 19 3.08 7.89 0.86
CA GLY A 19 3.60 8.23 2.18
C GLY A 19 5.06 7.87 2.34
N VAL A 20 5.68 8.35 3.41
CA VAL A 20 7.08 8.05 3.72
C VAL A 20 7.12 7.02 4.82
N LEU A 21 7.56 5.81 4.48
CA LEU A 21 7.76 4.73 5.43
C LEU A 21 9.09 4.93 6.18
N PRO A 22 9.15 4.55 7.47
CA PRO A 22 10.37 4.60 8.26
C PRO A 22 11.41 3.65 7.69
N CYS A 23 12.68 4.03 7.85
CA CYS A 23 13.83 3.28 7.36
C CYS A 23 14.88 3.23 8.47
N HIS A 24 15.44 2.06 8.73
CA HIS A 24 16.39 1.88 9.83
C HIS A 24 17.68 2.70 9.64
N ASP A 25 18.19 2.75 8.40
CA ASP A 25 19.48 3.37 8.04
C ASP A 25 19.35 4.52 7.03
N CYS A 26 18.14 5.04 6.82
CA CYS A 26 17.91 6.13 5.88
C CYS A 26 16.85 7.11 6.39
N SER A 27 16.77 8.29 5.77
CA SER A 27 15.84 9.34 6.22
C SER A 27 14.37 8.96 6.02
N GLY A 28 14.09 7.94 5.21
CA GLY A 28 12.76 7.42 4.93
C GLY A 28 12.70 6.78 3.55
N ILE A 29 11.61 6.05 3.29
CA ILE A 29 11.32 5.47 1.97
C ILE A 29 10.01 6.08 1.50
N ASP A 30 10.10 7.02 0.57
CA ASP A 30 8.94 7.56 -0.14
C ASP A 30 8.32 6.43 -0.96
N THR A 31 7.10 6.05 -0.61
CA THR A 31 6.42 4.86 -1.10
C THR A 31 5.11 5.26 -1.73
N GLU A 32 4.90 4.82 -2.97
CA GLU A 32 3.67 4.94 -3.72
C GLU A 32 3.17 3.54 -4.08
N LEU A 33 1.96 3.19 -3.66
CA LEU A 33 1.32 1.94 -4.00
C LEU A 33 0.00 2.23 -4.72
N GLU A 34 -0.05 1.93 -6.01
CA GLU A 34 -1.28 1.96 -6.80
C GLU A 34 -1.95 0.58 -6.72
N LEU A 35 -3.24 0.55 -6.39
CA LEU A 35 -4.07 -0.65 -6.40
C LEU A 35 -5.15 -0.51 -7.47
N THR A 36 -5.24 -1.50 -8.35
CA THR A 36 -6.19 -1.53 -9.46
C THR A 36 -7.31 -2.56 -9.26
N LEU A 37 -8.44 -2.35 -9.93
CA LEU A 37 -9.62 -3.22 -9.89
C LEU A 37 -9.33 -4.70 -10.21
N ASP A 38 -8.40 -4.96 -11.14
CA ASP A 38 -8.01 -6.30 -11.57
C ASP A 38 -7.09 -7.03 -10.59
N HIS A 39 -7.01 -6.58 -9.34
CA HIS A 39 -6.11 -7.10 -8.30
C HIS A 39 -4.61 -7.04 -8.68
N HIS A 40 -4.24 -6.02 -9.45
CA HIS A 40 -2.84 -5.71 -9.74
C HIS A 40 -2.39 -4.47 -8.97
N PHE A 41 -1.10 -4.41 -8.65
CA PHE A 41 -0.50 -3.26 -8.00
C PHE A 41 0.73 -2.76 -8.75
N VAL A 42 1.01 -1.47 -8.56
CA VAL A 42 2.29 -0.85 -8.91
C VAL A 42 2.87 -0.23 -7.64
N LEU A 43 4.02 -0.74 -7.20
CA LEU A 43 4.72 -0.24 -6.03
C LEU A 43 5.97 0.52 -6.49
N LYS A 44 6.04 1.81 -6.18
CA LYS A 44 7.22 2.64 -6.39
C LYS A 44 7.81 3.05 -5.05
N GLN A 45 9.12 2.91 -4.91
CA GLN A 45 9.82 3.23 -3.67
C GLN A 45 11.06 4.04 -3.97
N LYS A 46 11.25 5.14 -3.25
CA LYS A 46 12.40 6.02 -3.36
C LYS A 46 13.04 6.23 -2.00
N ILE A 47 14.29 5.79 -1.88
CA ILE A 47 15.09 5.95 -0.67
C ILE A 47 15.49 7.42 -0.50
N LEU A 48 15.15 8.03 0.63
CA LEU A 48 15.49 9.40 0.98
C LEU A 48 16.76 9.47 1.84
N GLY A 49 17.53 10.56 1.69
CA GLY A 49 18.67 10.88 2.57
C GLY A 49 20.01 10.27 2.19
N LYS A 50 20.10 9.50 1.09
CA LYS A 50 21.40 9.08 0.53
C LYS A 50 21.85 10.03 -0.56
N SER A 51 22.93 10.77 -0.29
CA SER A 51 23.38 11.96 -1.05
C SER A 51 23.65 11.79 -2.55
N ASN A 52 23.61 10.59 -3.14
CA ASN A 52 23.89 10.38 -4.57
C ASN A 52 22.99 9.35 -5.29
N ASN A 53 22.13 8.61 -4.60
CA ASN A 53 21.32 7.54 -5.21
C ASN A 53 19.92 7.53 -4.58
N ASN A 54 19.04 8.41 -5.06
CA ASN A 54 17.60 8.23 -4.91
C ASN A 54 17.18 7.05 -5.78
N TYR A 55 17.50 5.83 -5.35
CA TYR A 55 17.14 4.62 -6.08
C TYR A 55 15.61 4.54 -6.09
N VAL A 56 15.05 4.63 -7.28
CA VAL A 56 13.63 4.41 -7.53
C VAL A 56 13.47 2.95 -7.93
N ASN A 57 12.86 2.17 -7.07
CA ASN A 57 12.43 0.82 -7.40
C ASN A 57 10.97 0.87 -7.80
N GLU A 58 10.64 0.37 -9.00
CA GLU A 58 9.26 0.15 -9.44
C GLU A 58 9.08 -1.36 -9.62
N VAL A 59 8.09 -1.92 -8.94
CA VAL A 59 7.68 -3.32 -9.10
C VAL A 59 6.19 -3.38 -9.38
N LYS A 60 5.81 -4.38 -10.18
CA LYS A 60 4.43 -4.65 -10.56
C LYS A 60 4.13 -6.10 -10.24
N GLY A 61 2.95 -6.36 -9.73
CA GLY A 61 2.52 -7.69 -9.38
C GLY A 61 1.03 -7.75 -9.15
N SER A 62 0.59 -8.85 -8.55
CA SER A 62 -0.78 -9.05 -8.14
C SER A 62 -0.90 -9.08 -6.62
N PHE A 63 -2.08 -8.77 -6.10
CA PHE A 63 -2.37 -8.90 -4.68
C PHE A 63 -3.64 -9.71 -4.47
N GLN A 64 -3.84 -10.18 -3.24
CA GLN A 64 -5.01 -10.94 -2.84
C GLN A 64 -5.52 -10.48 -1.48
N PHE A 65 -6.83 -10.54 -1.29
CA PHE A 65 -7.44 -10.32 0.03
C PHE A 65 -7.21 -11.53 0.94
N LEU A 66 -6.81 -11.29 2.18
CA LEU A 66 -6.51 -12.33 3.17
C LEU A 66 -7.77 -12.76 3.93
N ASN A 67 -7.92 -14.07 4.15
CA ASN A 67 -8.91 -14.65 5.07
C ASN A 67 -10.36 -14.18 4.86
N GLY A 68 -10.75 -13.86 3.62
CA GLY A 68 -12.09 -13.32 3.32
C GLY A 68 -12.35 -11.94 3.94
N SER A 69 -11.31 -11.21 4.32
CA SER A 69 -11.40 -9.83 4.80
C SER A 69 -11.29 -8.86 3.64
N ASP A 70 -12.23 -7.93 3.50
CA ASP A 70 -12.20 -6.87 2.49
C ASP A 70 -11.21 -5.73 2.82
N GLN A 71 -10.50 -5.85 3.94
CA GLN A 71 -9.62 -4.82 4.48
C GLN A 71 -8.18 -5.27 4.63
N MET A 72 -7.82 -6.52 4.33
CA MET A 72 -6.44 -6.97 4.40
C MET A 72 -6.01 -7.53 3.06
N ILE A 73 -4.98 -6.93 2.46
CA ILE A 73 -4.40 -7.40 1.21
C ILE A 73 -2.98 -7.88 1.45
N GLN A 74 -2.57 -8.87 0.67
CA GLN A 74 -1.20 -9.36 0.59
C GLN A 74 -0.71 -9.22 -0.85
N LEU A 75 0.42 -8.55 -1.04
CA LEU A 75 1.11 -8.48 -2.33
C LEU A 75 1.75 -9.84 -2.65
N ASP A 76 2.03 -10.10 -3.91
CA ASP A 76 2.81 -11.27 -4.34
C ASP A 76 4.30 -11.15 -3.94
N SER A 77 5.11 -12.11 -4.39
CA SER A 77 6.56 -12.08 -4.19
C SER A 77 7.24 -10.85 -4.79
N SER A 78 6.65 -10.22 -5.81
CA SER A 78 7.19 -9.01 -6.44
C SER A 78 7.12 -7.81 -5.50
N GLY A 79 6.12 -7.79 -4.60
CA GLY A 79 5.95 -6.82 -3.53
C GLY A 79 6.44 -7.32 -2.16
N ASP A 80 7.42 -8.23 -2.12
CA ASP A 80 7.97 -8.86 -0.90
C ASP A 80 6.93 -9.57 -0.01
N SER A 81 5.80 -10.01 -0.57
CA SER A 81 4.70 -10.60 0.21
C SER A 81 4.15 -9.70 1.33
N ARG A 82 4.30 -8.37 1.18
CA ARG A 82 3.87 -7.38 2.18
C ARG A 82 2.36 -7.43 2.38
N ILE A 83 1.95 -7.25 3.63
CA ILE A 83 0.55 -7.19 4.04
C ILE A 83 0.19 -5.74 4.34
N TYR A 84 -0.95 -5.29 3.83
CA TYR A 84 -1.51 -3.97 4.10
C TYR A 84 -2.94 -4.10 4.61
N TYR A 85 -3.28 -3.26 5.58
CA TYR A 85 -4.65 -3.03 6.01
C TYR A 85 -5.22 -1.81 5.29
N ILE A 86 -6.40 -1.94 4.70
CA ILE A 86 -7.13 -0.88 4.03
C ILE A 86 -8.10 -0.25 5.03
N GLY A 87 -7.89 1.05 5.28
CA GLY A 87 -8.80 1.90 6.03
C GLY A 87 -9.47 2.94 5.13
N ALA A 88 -10.30 3.79 5.73
CA ALA A 88 -10.94 4.89 5.02
C ALA A 88 -9.88 5.92 4.58
N GLN A 89 -9.55 5.93 3.28
CA GLN A 89 -8.55 6.82 2.66
C GLN A 89 -7.09 6.57 3.07
N PHE A 90 -6.75 5.40 3.60
CA PHE A 90 -5.36 5.04 3.87
C PHE A 90 -5.14 3.53 3.79
N ILE A 91 -3.89 3.14 3.62
CA ILE A 91 -3.42 1.78 3.87
C ILE A 91 -2.33 1.80 4.94
N GLU A 92 -2.26 0.75 5.75
CA GLU A 92 -1.26 0.62 6.82
C GLU A 92 -0.51 -0.69 6.65
N MET A 93 0.82 -0.62 6.59
CA MET A 93 1.65 -1.82 6.52
C MET A 93 1.49 -2.64 7.82
N ARG A 94 1.29 -3.94 7.64
CA ARG A 94 1.18 -4.92 8.71
C ARG A 94 2.42 -5.81 8.74
N GLY A 95 2.62 -6.51 9.85
CA GLY A 95 3.61 -7.57 9.94
C GLY A 95 3.27 -8.77 9.05
N ASP A 96 4.19 -9.73 9.00
CA ASP A 96 4.13 -10.96 8.20
C ASP A 96 2.89 -11.85 8.45
N LYS A 97 2.20 -11.66 9.58
CA LYS A 97 0.97 -12.36 9.96
C LYS A 97 -0.25 -11.45 10.00
N GLY A 98 -0.14 -10.23 9.45
CA GLY A 98 -1.21 -9.23 9.50
C GLY A 98 -1.33 -8.49 10.84
N GLN A 99 -0.38 -8.67 11.75
CA GLN A 99 -0.36 -7.95 13.03
C GLN A 99 -0.01 -6.48 12.87
N VAL A 100 -0.51 -5.63 13.77
CA VAL A 100 -0.12 -4.22 13.85
C VAL A 100 1.38 -4.13 14.16
N LEU A 101 2.09 -3.27 13.44
CA LEU A 101 3.48 -2.93 13.75
C LEU A 101 3.47 -1.89 14.88
N ASP A 102 3.71 -2.33 16.11
CA ASP A 102 3.78 -1.45 17.29
C ASP A 102 5.17 -0.81 17.38
N GLN A 103 5.34 0.33 16.71
CA GLN A 103 6.56 1.14 16.78
C GLN A 103 6.15 2.62 16.94
N PRO A 104 6.29 3.20 18.14
CA PRO A 104 5.71 4.51 18.46
C PRO A 104 6.31 5.67 17.66
N GLU A 105 7.54 5.51 17.15
CA GLU A 105 8.26 6.56 16.39
C GLU A 105 8.15 6.39 14.87
N SER A 106 7.36 5.42 14.41
CA SER A 106 7.33 4.98 13.01
C SER A 106 5.93 5.10 12.42
N ASN A 107 5.81 5.76 11.27
CA ASN A 107 4.55 5.85 10.53
C ASN A 107 4.51 4.83 9.39
N PHE A 108 3.72 3.77 9.56
CA PHE A 108 3.53 2.73 8.55
C PHE A 108 2.31 2.96 7.65
N LYS A 109 1.71 4.16 7.70
CA LYS A 109 0.52 4.51 6.93
C LYS A 109 0.88 5.23 5.63
N LEU A 110 0.25 4.80 4.55
CA LEU A 110 0.21 5.50 3.27
C LEU A 110 -1.20 6.06 3.10
N THR A 111 -1.31 7.33 2.75
CA THR A 111 -2.60 8.01 2.59
C THR A 111 -3.03 7.92 1.14
N LYS A 112 -4.33 7.74 0.89
CA LYS A 112 -4.87 7.77 -0.46
C LYS A 112 -4.68 9.17 -1.05
N SER A 113 -4.08 9.22 -2.22
CA SER A 113 -3.89 10.46 -2.97
C SER A 113 -5.25 10.87 -3.51
N LEU A 114 -5.70 12.07 -3.16
CA LEU A 114 -6.90 12.68 -3.72
C LEU A 114 -6.46 13.38 -5.01
N GLU A 115 -6.73 12.76 -6.15
CA GLU A 115 -6.69 13.45 -7.45
C GLU A 115 -7.89 14.38 -7.62
#